data_AF-A0A6A5UXZ3-F1
#
_entry.id   AF-A0A6A5UXZ3-F1
#
_cell.length_a   1.000
_cell.length_b   1.000
_cell.length_c   1.000
_cell.angle_alpha   90.00
_cell.angle_beta   90.00
_cell.angle_gamma   90.00
#
_symmetry.space_group_name_H-M   'P 1'
#
loop_
_entity.id
_entity.type
_entity.pdbx_description
1 polymer ?
#
loop_
_entity_poly.entity_id
_entity_poly.type
_entity_poly.pdbx_seq_one_letter_code
_entity_poly.pdbx_strand_id
1 'polypeptide(L)' 'VLIFGFRAPNITHAQYKDYYDNVHVPLAKSIAGNAWPISHTRNYYGGNATLAAISAQMDWDSLAVLTFENEVH' A
#
# COMPACT_ATOMS: atom_id res chain seq x y z
N VAL A 1 10.54 6.89 0.77
CA VAL A 1 9.80 6.74 -0.50
C VAL A 1 8.30 6.67 -0.22
N LEU A 2 7.47 7.23 -1.10
CA LEU A 2 6.01 7.14 -1.04
C LEU A 2 5.49 6.34 -2.25
N ILE A 3 4.59 5.38 -2.01
CA ILE A 3 3.96 4.57 -3.06
C ILE A 3 2.45 4.73 -2.98
N PHE A 4 1.85 5.22 -4.05
CA PHE A 4 0.39 5.29 -4.19
C PHE A 4 -0.11 4.02 -4.87
N GLY A 5 -0.94 3.25 -4.16
CA GLY A 5 -1.48 1.98 -4.63
C GLY A 5 -2.90 2.14 -5.14
N PHE A 6 -3.17 1.52 -6.28
CA PHE A 6 -4.46 1.51 -6.95
C PHE A 6 -4.94 0.07 -7.04
N ARG A 7 -6.16 -0.21 -6.58
CA ARG A 7 -6.74 -1.54 -6.71
C ARG A 7 -7.23 -1.79 -8.13
N ALA A 8 -7.22 -3.05 -8.54
CA ALA A 8 -7.87 -3.45 -9.78
C ALA A 8 -9.39 -3.16 -9.71
N PRO A 9 -10.04 -2.76 -10.82
CA PRO A 9 -11.44 -2.34 -10.80
C PRO A 9 -12.42 -3.46 -10.42
N ASN A 10 -12.00 -4.72 -10.57
CA ASN A 10 -12.81 -5.91 -10.33
C ASN A 10 -12.62 -6.55 -8.94
N ILE A 11 -11.85 -5.94 -8.04
CA ILE A 11 -11.67 -6.44 -6.66
C ILE A 11 -12.20 -5.44 -5.65
N THR A 12 -12.76 -5.96 -4.55
CA THR A 12 -13.17 -5.14 -3.42
C THR A 12 -11.96 -4.55 -2.70
N HIS A 13 -12.18 -3.47 -1.96
CA HIS A 13 -11.13 -2.86 -1.13
C HIS A 13 -10.57 -3.84 -0.08
N ALA A 14 -11.42 -4.73 0.48
CA ALA A 14 -10.98 -5.77 1.42
C ALA A 14 -10.06 -6.80 0.75
N GLN A 15 -10.42 -7.29 -0.44
CA GLN A 15 -9.59 -8.19 -1.23
C GLN A 15 -8.26 -7.56 -1.64
N TYR A 16 -8.28 -6.27 -2.01
CA TYR A 16 -7.07 -5.52 -2.30
C TYR A 16 -6.12 -5.46 -1.10
N LYS A 17 -6.63 -5.06 0.07
CA LYS A 17 -5.85 -5.00 1.30
C LYS A 17 -5.26 -6.35 1.67
N ASP A 18 -6.08 -7.40 1.63
CA ASP A 18 -5.66 -8.77 1.95
C ASP A 18 -4.53 -9.24 1.01
N TYR A 19 -4.70 -9.06 -0.30
CA TYR A 19 -3.68 -9.43 -1.28
C TYR A 19 -2.40 -8.60 -1.14
N TYR A 20 -2.52 -7.28 -0.89
CA TYR A 20 -1.36 -6.42 -0.71
C TYR A 20 -0.55 -6.87 0.51
N ASP A 21 -1.20 -7.05 1.66
CA ASP A 21 -0.53 -7.41 2.91
C ASP A 21 0.04 -8.85 2.90
N ASN A 22 -0.69 -9.81 2.34
CA ASN A 22 -0.40 -11.23 2.48
C ASN A 22 0.30 -11.88 1.28
N VAL A 23 0.27 -11.24 0.10
CA VAL A 23 0.91 -11.76 -1.12
C VAL A 23 1.93 -10.80 -1.68
N HIS A 24 1.54 -9.56 -1.94
CA HIS A 24 2.42 -8.59 -2.60
C HIS A 24 3.61 -8.17 -1.73
N VAL A 25 3.39 -7.75 -0.47
CA VAL A 25 4.48 -7.31 0.42
C VAL A 25 5.49 -8.44 0.69
N PRO A 26 5.08 -9.68 1.02
CA PRO A 26 6.01 -10.79 1.19
C PRO A 26 6.84 -11.08 -0.07
N LEU A 27 6.22 -11.03 -1.25
CA LEU A 27 6.92 -11.20 -2.53
C LEU A 27 7.90 -10.06 -2.79
N ALA A 28 7.49 -8.81 -2.59
CA ALA A 28 8.37 -7.65 -2.76
C ALA A 28 9.59 -7.76 -1.82
N LYS A 29 9.37 -8.20 -0.58
CA LYS A 29 10.43 -8.44 0.40
C LYS A 29 11.38 -9.57 -0.01
N SER A 30 10.86 -10.67 -0.55
CA SER A 30 11.70 -11.77 -1.00
C SER A 30 12.58 -11.38 -2.19
N ILE A 31 12.08 -10.53 -3.08
CA ILE A 31 12.83 -10.00 -4.23
C ILE A 31 13.86 -8.97 -3.80
N ALA A 32 13.50 -8.03 -2.92
CA ALA A 32 14.40 -6.96 -2.48
C ALA A 32 15.53 -7.46 -1.57
N GLY A 33 15.30 -8.52 -0.81
CA GLY A 33 16.30 -9.09 0.10
C GLY A 33 16.85 -8.05 1.08
N ASN A 34 18.17 -7.86 1.06
CA ASN A 34 18.86 -6.90 1.95
C ASN A 34 18.56 -5.43 1.62
N ALA A 35 18.01 -5.14 0.44
CA ALA A 35 17.57 -3.79 0.07
C ALA A 35 16.12 -3.51 0.51
N TRP A 36 15.49 -4.40 1.28
CA TRP A 36 14.16 -4.13 1.83
C TRP A 36 14.22 -2.95 2.81
N PRO A 37 13.26 -2.00 2.77
CA PRO A 37 13.25 -0.86 3.68
C PRO A 37 13.21 -1.25 5.15
N ILE A 38 13.74 -0.38 6.01
CA ILE A 38 13.62 -0.44 7.47
C ILE A 38 12.15 -0.53 7.87
N SER A 39 11.29 0.25 7.21
CA SER A 39 9.84 0.22 7.43
C SER A 39 9.08 0.28 6.12
N HIS A 40 7.96 -0.45 6.05
CA HIS A 40 7.03 -0.41 4.93
C HIS A 40 5.60 -0.37 5.48
N THR A 41 5.14 0.82 5.84
CA THR A 41 3.81 1.05 6.43
C THR A 41 2.79 1.31 5.35
N ARG A 42 1.70 0.54 5.30
CA ARG A 42 0.60 0.74 4.34
C ARG A 42 -0.61 1.37 5.03
N ASN A 43 -1.11 2.47 4.50
CA ASN A 43 -2.35 3.12 4.91
C ASN A 43 -3.39 2.92 3.81
N TYR A 44 -4.60 2.53 4.17
CA TYR A 44 -5.67 2.19 3.23
C TYR A 44 -6.84 3.19 3.35
N TYR A 45 -7.41 3.59 2.22
CA TYR A 45 -8.42 4.65 2.12
C TYR A 45 -9.63 4.17 1.34
N GLY A 46 -10.81 4.74 1.59
CA GLY A 46 -12.02 4.38 0.85
C GLY A 46 -12.66 3.04 1.24
N GLY A 47 -12.08 2.28 2.19
CA GLY A 47 -12.66 1.05 2.72
C GLY A 47 -13.97 1.22 3.52
N ASN A 48 -14.32 2.46 3.86
CA ASN A 48 -15.59 2.82 4.48
C ASN A 48 -16.29 3.89 3.61
N ALA A 49 -17.41 3.52 3.00
CA ALA A 49 -18.13 4.39 2.06
C ALA A 49 -18.63 5.69 2.70
N THR A 50 -19.06 5.65 3.96
CA THR A 50 -19.53 6.84 4.69
C THR A 50 -18.41 7.84 4.90
N LEU A 51 -17.23 7.37 5.33
CA LEU A 51 -16.07 8.24 5.52
C LEU A 51 -15.53 8.75 4.19
N ALA A 52 -15.53 7.92 3.15
CA ALA A 52 -15.10 8.30 1.81
C ALA A 52 -15.98 9.42 1.22
N ALA A 53 -17.30 9.39 1.48
CA ALA A 53 -18.24 10.38 0.97
C ALA A 53 -18.08 11.78 1.62
N ILE A 54 -17.46 11.86 2.81
CA ILE A 54 -17.25 13.11 3.53
C ILE A 54 -15.79 13.58 3.53
N SER A 55 -14.89 12.83 2.90
CA SER A 55 -13.48 13.18 2.72
C SER A 55 -13.23 13.80 1.35
N ALA A 56 -12.05 14.39 1.16
CA ALA A 56 -11.58 14.71 -0.18
C ALA A 56 -11.56 13.44 -1.06
N GLN A 57 -11.94 13.57 -2.32
CA GLN A 57 -11.86 12.46 -3.27
C GLN A 57 -10.39 12.10 -3.50
N MET A 58 -10.09 10.81 -3.41
CA MET A 58 -8.76 10.27 -3.62
C MET A 58 -8.83 9.23 -4.72
N ASP A 59 -7.95 9.33 -5.71
CA ASP A 59 -7.93 8.42 -6.85
C ASP A 59 -7.20 7.10 -6.54
N TRP A 60 -6.56 7.02 -5.38
CA TRP A 60 -5.75 5.89 -4.93
C TRP A 60 -6.33 5.25 -3.67
N ASP A 61 -6.21 3.93 -3.56
CA ASP A 61 -6.78 3.13 -2.48
C ASP A 61 -5.82 2.96 -1.29
N SER A 62 -4.53 3.23 -1.47
CA SER A 62 -3.54 3.15 -0.38
C SER A 62 -2.33 4.05 -0.58
N LEU A 63 -1.70 4.44 0.53
CA LEU A 63 -0.37 5.06 0.57
C LEU A 63 0.56 4.18 1.40
N ALA A 64 1.61 3.68 0.77
CA ALA A 64 2.72 3.07 1.48
C ALA A 64 3.84 4.09 1.71
N VAL A 65 4.31 4.15 2.95
CA VAL A 65 5.45 4.96 3.38
C VAL A 65 6.60 4.00 3.67
N LEU A 66 7.67 4.14 2.91
CA LEU A 66 8.87 3.32 3.04
C LEU A 66 10.00 4.19 3.59
N THR A 67 10.60 3.74 4.68
CA THR A 67 11.81 4.34 5.24
C THR A 67 12.99 3.45 4.95
N PHE A 68 14.01 4.06 4.38
CA PHE A 68 15.25 3.45 3.91
C PHE A 68 16.40 4.02 4.74
N GLU A 69 17.50 3.29 4.87
CA GLU A 69 18.63 3.73 5.70
C GLU A 69 19.38 4.89 5.02
N ASN A 70 19.47 4.84 3.70
CA ASN A 70 20.18 5.82 2.89
C ASN A 70 19.63 5.83 1.46
N GLU A 71 20.16 6.70 0.61
CA GLU A 71 19.68 6.85 -0.78
C GLU A 71 20.07 5.69 -1.71
N VAL A 72 21.03 4.85 -1.31
CA VAL A 72 21.49 3.69 -2.09
C VAL A 72 20.69 2.42 -1.74
N HIS A 73 19.97 2.45 -0.62
CA HIS A 73 19.21 1.32 -0.06
C HIS A 73 17.89 1.79 0.48
#